data_AF-A0A662H9M0-F1
#
_entry.id   AF-A0A662H9M0-F1
#
_cell.length_a   1.000
_cell.length_b   1.000
_cell.length_c   1.000
_cell.angle_alpha   90.00
_cell.angle_beta   90.00
_cell.angle_gamma   90.00
#
_symmetry.space_group_name_H-M   'P 1'
#
loop_
_entity.id
_entity.type
_entity.pdbx_description
1 polymer ?
#
loop_
_entity_poly.entity_id
_entity_poly.type
_entity_poly.pdbx_seq_one_letter_code
_entity_poly.pdbx_strand_id
1 'polypeptide(L)'
;MGEGSRAPVACPRETVMNPSVADAEGYSLTRDATDGGNGATGLIVLVKSGVIYSNQAGGLACRHPAEEGVFIPLQAFPDVDVDKLECGLAKVFSEKYGDWCYNGIDEEDADYLDKVFEECNLPLRVDRERLKDSMEAWLYVIITRDVACDVVKHLVGFKGRRAVLTWLNSD
;
A
#
# COMPACT_ATOMS: atom_id res chain seq x y z
N MET A 1 58.86 -46.88 -21.80
CA MET A 1 57.75 -47.08 -22.77
C MET A 1 56.68 -47.86 -22.04
N GLY A 2 55.50 -47.39 -21.67
CA GLY A 2 54.83 -46.10 -21.80
C GLY A 2 53.75 -46.05 -20.70
N GLU A 3 53.41 -44.85 -20.24
CA GLU A 3 52.48 -44.58 -19.15
C GLU A 3 51.04 -45.01 -19.50
N GLY A 4 50.46 -45.87 -18.67
CA GLY A 4 49.04 -46.19 -18.69
C GLY A 4 48.24 -45.17 -17.89
N SER A 5 48.08 -43.96 -18.45
CA SER A 5 47.21 -42.92 -17.90
C SER A 5 45.74 -43.32 -18.10
N ARG A 6 45.03 -43.59 -17.00
CA ARG A 6 43.56 -43.66 -16.99
C ARG A 6 43.02 -42.24 -17.11
N ALA A 7 42.28 -42.00 -18.17
CA ALA A 7 41.62 -40.73 -18.43
C ALA A 7 40.68 -40.33 -17.26
N PRO A 8 40.64 -39.04 -16.88
CA PRO A 8 39.64 -38.54 -15.96
C PRO A 8 38.25 -38.58 -16.62
N VAL A 9 37.26 -39.04 -15.87
CA VAL A 9 35.84 -38.97 -16.23
C VAL A 9 35.48 -37.49 -16.35
N ALA A 10 35.20 -37.04 -17.56
CA ALA A 10 34.73 -35.69 -17.82
C ALA A 10 33.30 -35.54 -17.29
N CYS A 11 33.09 -34.62 -16.34
CA CYS A 11 31.77 -34.05 -16.08
C CYS A 11 31.20 -33.49 -17.40
N PRO A 12 29.95 -33.78 -17.77
CA PRO A 12 29.31 -33.07 -18.86
C PRO A 12 29.26 -31.59 -18.47
N ARG A 13 29.80 -30.73 -19.35
CA ARG A 13 29.52 -29.29 -19.30
C ARG A 13 28.01 -29.13 -19.48
N GLU A 14 27.31 -28.69 -18.44
CA GLU A 14 25.99 -28.10 -18.62
C GLU A 14 26.16 -26.88 -19.53
N THR A 15 25.61 -26.99 -20.72
CA THR A 15 25.40 -25.87 -21.61
C THR A 15 24.50 -24.88 -20.89
N VAL A 16 25.06 -23.73 -20.50
CA VAL A 16 24.26 -22.58 -20.06
C VAL A 16 23.42 -22.14 -21.27
N MET A 17 22.19 -22.64 -21.34
CA MET A 17 21.18 -22.03 -22.18
C MET A 17 20.73 -20.75 -21.48
N ASN A 18 21.07 -19.62 -22.07
CA ASN A 18 20.41 -18.35 -21.75
C ASN A 18 18.92 -18.52 -22.06
N PRO A 19 18.00 -18.35 -21.09
CA PRO A 19 16.60 -18.22 -21.45
C PRO A 19 16.44 -16.93 -22.25
N SER A 20 16.11 -17.15 -23.53
CA SER A 20 15.60 -16.16 -24.46
C SER A 20 14.47 -15.36 -23.82
N VAL A 21 14.45 -14.07 -24.10
CA VAL A 21 13.40 -13.12 -23.72
C VAL A 21 12.11 -13.48 -24.49
N ALA A 22 11.43 -14.51 -24.04
CA ALA A 22 10.08 -14.89 -24.44
C ALA A 22 9.58 -15.79 -23.31
N ASP A 23 8.31 -15.66 -22.91
CA ASP A 23 7.67 -16.36 -21.78
C ASP A 23 7.66 -15.56 -20.46
N ALA A 24 7.44 -14.25 -20.55
CA ALA A 24 6.71 -13.52 -19.51
C ALA A 24 5.24 -13.41 -19.95
N GLU A 25 4.44 -14.42 -19.63
CA GLU A 25 2.97 -14.34 -19.73
C GLU A 25 2.46 -13.28 -18.74
N GLY A 26 2.39 -12.04 -19.24
CA GLY A 26 1.27 -11.11 -19.01
C GLY A 26 0.82 -10.82 -17.58
N TYR A 27 1.69 -10.33 -16.69
CA TYR A 27 1.20 -9.45 -15.62
C TYR A 27 1.01 -8.05 -16.21
N SER A 28 -0.18 -7.81 -16.75
CA SER A 28 -0.59 -6.50 -17.27
C SER A 28 -0.71 -5.52 -16.11
N LEU A 29 0.34 -4.73 -15.87
CA LEU A 29 0.29 -3.51 -15.04
C LEU A 29 -0.45 -2.35 -15.74
N THR A 30 -1.18 -2.63 -16.82
CA THR A 30 -2.01 -1.66 -17.52
C THR A 30 -3.45 -2.08 -17.39
N ARG A 31 -4.07 -1.82 -16.22
CA ARG A 31 -5.42 -1.27 -16.28
C ARG A 31 -5.24 0.16 -16.75
N ASP A 32 -5.71 0.37 -17.97
CA ASP A 32 -5.68 1.59 -18.75
C ASP A 32 -5.63 2.87 -17.91
N ALA A 33 -4.50 3.59 -18.01
CA ALA A 33 -4.35 4.97 -17.57
C ALA A 33 -5.13 5.96 -18.48
N THR A 34 -6.29 5.53 -19.01
CA THR A 34 -7.14 6.31 -19.93
C THR A 34 -8.55 6.54 -19.42
N ASP A 35 -8.83 6.27 -18.15
CA ASP A 35 -9.99 6.89 -17.48
C ASP A 35 -9.48 8.10 -16.68
N GLY A 36 -10.08 9.26 -16.92
CA GLY A 36 -9.53 10.55 -16.51
C GLY A 36 -9.27 10.64 -15.01
N GLY A 37 -8.00 10.84 -14.62
CA GLY A 37 -7.64 11.48 -13.36
C GLY A 37 -7.96 10.73 -12.05
N ASN A 38 -8.13 9.40 -12.06
CA ASN A 38 -8.35 8.68 -10.80
C ASN A 38 -7.02 8.54 -10.02
N GLY A 39 -6.83 9.39 -9.00
CA GLY A 39 -5.81 9.19 -7.97
C GLY A 39 -5.98 7.83 -7.27
N ALA A 40 -4.85 7.25 -6.83
CA ALA A 40 -4.85 5.93 -6.21
C ALA A 40 -5.02 6.02 -4.69
N THR A 41 -5.91 5.20 -4.12
CA THR A 41 -5.94 4.90 -2.68
C THR A 41 -4.65 4.18 -2.27
N GLY A 42 -3.97 4.65 -1.23
CA GLY A 42 -2.66 4.13 -0.86
C GLY A 42 -2.15 4.59 0.51
N LEU A 43 -0.97 4.07 0.85
CA LEU A 43 -0.26 4.40 2.09
C LEU A 43 0.95 5.26 1.80
N ILE A 44 1.10 6.36 2.54
CA ILE A 44 2.35 7.10 2.63
C ILE A 44 3.06 6.62 3.90
N VAL A 45 4.05 5.74 3.79
CA VAL A 45 4.82 5.27 4.95
C VAL A 45 5.80 6.35 5.38
N LEU A 46 5.70 6.80 6.64
CA LEU A 46 6.42 7.96 7.14
C LEU A 46 7.90 7.62 7.40
N VAL A 47 8.74 7.97 6.44
CA VAL A 47 10.19 7.76 6.46
C VAL A 47 10.90 8.95 5.81
N LYS A 48 12.16 9.17 6.17
CA LYS A 48 13.00 10.21 5.57
C LYS A 48 13.43 9.80 4.16
N SER A 49 12.56 9.99 3.17
CA SER A 49 12.77 9.62 1.77
C SER A 49 13.25 10.78 0.89
N GLY A 50 13.04 12.03 1.33
CA GLY A 50 13.14 13.24 0.52
C GLY A 50 11.94 13.47 -0.41
N VAL A 51 10.90 12.62 -0.35
CA VAL A 51 9.69 12.72 -1.18
C VAL A 51 8.51 13.14 -0.32
N ILE A 52 7.88 14.26 -0.67
CA ILE A 52 6.72 14.82 0.03
C ILE A 52 5.46 14.52 -0.78
N TYR A 53 4.46 13.94 -0.12
CA TYR A 53 3.13 13.71 -0.67
C TYR A 53 2.15 14.66 0.00
N SER A 54 1.18 15.16 -0.76
CA SER A 54 0.08 15.99 -0.28
C SER A 54 -1.20 15.62 -1.02
N ASN A 55 -2.35 15.80 -0.38
CA ASN A 55 -3.66 15.56 -0.98
C ASN A 55 -4.65 16.64 -0.53
N GLN A 56 -5.72 16.88 -1.30
CA GLN A 56 -6.90 17.56 -0.76
C GLN A 56 -7.53 16.65 0.30
N ALA A 57 -7.86 17.21 1.45
CA ALA A 57 -8.36 16.48 2.60
C ALA A 57 -9.33 17.33 3.43
N GLY A 58 -10.07 16.67 4.32
CA GLY A 58 -11.07 17.30 5.18
C GLY A 58 -12.33 17.77 4.44
N GLY A 59 -12.63 17.14 3.30
CA GLY A 59 -13.80 17.39 2.46
C GLY A 59 -13.92 18.86 2.07
N LEU A 60 -15.07 19.44 2.37
CA LEU A 60 -15.42 20.82 1.99
C LEU A 60 -14.55 21.90 2.66
N ALA A 61 -13.70 21.53 3.62
CA ALA A 61 -12.69 22.43 4.19
C ALA A 61 -11.44 22.59 3.30
N CYS A 62 -11.28 21.77 2.26
CA CYS A 62 -10.19 21.80 1.28
C CYS A 62 -8.80 21.96 1.92
N ARG A 63 -8.50 21.16 2.96
CA ARG A 63 -7.17 21.14 3.57
C ARG A 63 -6.18 20.49 2.63
N HIS A 64 -4.90 20.88 2.74
CA HIS A 64 -3.81 20.30 1.97
C HIS A 64 -2.68 19.83 2.89
N PRO A 65 -2.91 18.79 3.72
CA PRO A 65 -1.86 18.21 4.53
C PRO A 65 -0.76 17.62 3.64
N ALA A 66 0.44 17.51 4.21
CA ALA A 66 1.58 16.92 3.54
C ALA A 66 2.47 16.18 4.53
N GLU A 67 3.02 15.04 4.09
CA GLU A 67 3.94 14.21 4.86
C GLU A 67 5.06 13.68 3.96
N GLU A 68 6.24 13.48 4.53
CA GLU A 68 7.38 12.87 3.85
C GLU A 68 7.31 11.34 3.98
N GLY A 69 7.53 10.62 2.88
CA GLY A 69 7.48 9.16 2.94
C GLY A 69 7.68 8.43 1.62
N VAL A 70 7.28 7.17 1.61
CA VAL A 70 7.19 6.34 0.40
C VAL A 70 5.73 5.94 0.18
N PHE A 71 5.24 6.07 -1.05
CA PHE A 71 3.86 5.74 -1.38
C PHE A 71 3.73 4.29 -1.84
N ILE A 72 2.75 3.58 -1.29
CA ILE A 72 2.42 2.20 -1.62
C ILE A 72 0.94 2.15 -2.01
N PRO A 73 0.61 1.96 -3.29
CA PRO A 73 -0.78 1.88 -3.73
C PRO A 73 -1.46 0.62 -3.16
N LEU A 74 -2.72 0.75 -2.72
CA LEU A 74 -3.44 -0.39 -2.15
C LEU A 74 -3.73 -1.48 -3.18
N GLN A 75 -3.78 -1.12 -4.46
CA GLN A 75 -3.94 -2.06 -5.58
C GLN A 75 -2.77 -3.03 -5.71
N ALA A 76 -1.65 -2.74 -5.05
CA ALA A 76 -0.52 -3.66 -4.99
C ALA A 76 -0.79 -4.83 -4.02
N PHE A 77 -1.77 -4.77 -3.12
CA PHE A 77 -2.07 -5.86 -2.20
C PHE A 77 -3.12 -6.82 -2.81
N PRO A 78 -2.80 -8.11 -3.01
CA PRO A 78 -3.67 -9.03 -3.74
C PRO A 78 -4.98 -9.37 -3.01
N ASP A 79 -4.98 -9.31 -1.68
CA ASP A 79 -6.10 -9.76 -0.84
C ASP A 79 -6.85 -8.60 -0.17
N VAL A 80 -6.62 -7.36 -0.61
CA VAL A 80 -7.29 -6.18 -0.04
C VAL A 80 -8.58 -5.91 -0.80
N ASP A 81 -9.69 -5.88 -0.07
CA ASP A 81 -11.00 -5.46 -0.57
C ASP A 81 -11.10 -3.92 -0.50
N VAL A 82 -10.70 -3.25 -1.58
CA VAL A 82 -10.67 -1.78 -1.66
C VAL A 82 -12.09 -1.19 -1.65
N ASP A 83 -13.05 -1.83 -2.32
CA ASP A 83 -14.44 -1.34 -2.37
C ASP A 83 -15.06 -1.35 -0.97
N LYS A 84 -14.83 -2.43 -0.21
CA LYS A 84 -15.27 -2.52 1.19
C LYS A 84 -14.59 -1.50 2.10
N LEU A 85 -13.29 -1.26 1.90
CA LEU A 85 -12.57 -0.21 2.61
C LEU A 85 -13.22 1.15 2.36
N GLU A 86 -13.46 1.50 1.09
CA GLU A 86 -14.05 2.79 0.71
C GLU A 86 -15.45 2.96 1.29
N CYS A 87 -16.26 1.89 1.32
CA CYS A 87 -17.57 1.92 1.98
C CYS A 87 -17.45 2.18 3.50
N GLY A 88 -16.48 1.54 4.17
CA GLY A 88 -16.22 1.77 5.59
C GLY A 88 -15.73 3.19 5.87
N LEU A 89 -14.86 3.74 5.02
CA LEU A 89 -14.41 5.12 5.11
C LEU A 89 -15.59 6.09 4.93
N ALA A 90 -16.42 5.91 3.91
CA ALA A 90 -17.59 6.75 3.66
C ALA A 90 -18.57 6.78 4.84
N LYS A 91 -18.76 5.64 5.53
CA LYS A 91 -19.61 5.60 6.73
C LYS A 91 -19.13 6.53 7.85
N VAL A 92 -17.82 6.66 8.02
CA VAL A 92 -17.26 7.61 8.99
C VAL A 92 -17.29 9.02 8.39
N PHE A 93 -16.57 9.23 7.31
CA PHE A 93 -16.23 10.58 6.85
C PHE A 93 -17.40 11.29 6.15
N SER A 94 -18.27 10.55 5.45
CA SER A 94 -19.44 11.12 4.78
C SER A 94 -20.71 11.01 5.62
N GLU A 95 -21.05 9.84 6.15
CA GLU A 95 -22.33 9.69 6.88
C GLU A 95 -22.32 10.36 8.26
N LYS A 96 -21.27 10.17 9.07
CA LYS A 96 -21.19 10.76 10.42
C LYS A 96 -20.80 12.23 10.38
N TYR A 97 -19.80 12.57 9.56
CA TYR A 97 -19.22 13.91 9.52
C TYR A 97 -19.75 14.81 8.39
N GLY A 98 -20.56 14.27 7.46
CA GLY A 98 -21.17 15.05 6.39
C GLY A 98 -20.15 15.73 5.47
N ASP A 99 -19.02 15.09 5.19
CA ASP A 99 -17.93 15.60 4.36
C ASP A 99 -17.24 16.87 4.95
N TRP A 100 -17.38 17.10 6.27
CA TRP A 100 -16.71 18.16 7.02
C TRP A 100 -15.74 17.60 8.08
N CYS A 101 -15.21 16.40 7.87
CA CYS A 101 -14.28 15.80 8.82
C CYS A 101 -12.88 16.41 8.69
N TYR A 102 -12.65 17.61 9.22
CA TYR A 102 -11.35 18.32 9.16
C TYR A 102 -10.70 18.58 10.53
N ASN A 103 -11.37 18.22 11.63
CA ASN A 103 -10.95 18.51 13.01
C ASN A 103 -10.68 17.25 13.84
N GLY A 104 -10.31 16.15 13.19
CA GLY A 104 -10.09 14.88 13.86
C GLY A 104 -11.29 13.94 13.84
N ILE A 105 -11.00 12.69 14.15
CA ILE A 105 -11.97 11.63 14.45
C ILE A 105 -11.94 11.31 15.96
N ASP A 106 -12.94 10.57 16.45
CA ASP A 106 -12.95 10.10 17.84
C ASP A 106 -12.52 8.62 17.98
N GLU A 107 -12.50 8.12 19.21
CA GLU A 107 -12.12 6.75 19.51
C GLU A 107 -13.11 5.72 18.95
N GLU A 108 -14.39 6.07 18.84
CA GLU A 108 -15.43 5.19 18.28
C GLU A 108 -15.22 5.00 16.78
N ASP A 109 -14.90 6.08 16.06
CA ASP A 109 -14.53 6.01 14.64
C ASP A 109 -13.30 5.15 14.44
N ALA A 110 -12.28 5.36 15.27
CA ALA A 110 -11.04 4.63 15.15
C ALA A 110 -11.23 3.13 15.48
N ASP A 111 -12.08 2.78 16.45
CA ASP A 111 -12.48 1.40 16.74
C ASP A 111 -13.28 0.77 15.60
N TYR A 112 -14.14 1.54 14.95
CA TYR A 112 -14.88 1.10 13.78
C TYR A 112 -13.94 0.85 12.59
N LEU A 113 -13.03 1.79 12.30
CA LEU A 113 -12.08 1.70 11.20
C LEU A 113 -11.09 0.54 11.40
N ASP A 114 -10.65 0.27 12.63
CA ASP A 114 -9.82 -0.91 12.92
C ASP A 114 -10.52 -2.22 12.54
N LYS A 115 -11.84 -2.33 12.77
CA LYS A 115 -12.63 -3.48 12.33
C LYS A 115 -12.74 -3.54 10.80
N VAL A 116 -12.95 -2.39 10.14
CA VAL A 116 -12.96 -2.33 8.67
C VAL A 116 -11.63 -2.81 8.11
N PHE A 117 -10.50 -2.38 8.67
CA PHE A 117 -9.18 -2.83 8.23
C PHE A 117 -8.98 -4.33 8.41
N GLU A 118 -9.40 -4.89 9.54
CA GLU A 118 -9.36 -6.34 9.78
C GLU A 118 -10.19 -7.09 8.74
N GLU A 119 -11.41 -6.64 8.49
CA GLU A 119 -12.33 -7.24 7.53
C GLU A 119 -11.85 -7.13 6.06
N CYS A 120 -11.06 -6.11 5.74
CA CYS A 120 -10.43 -5.92 4.42
C CYS A 120 -9.05 -6.56 4.32
N ASN A 121 -8.64 -7.34 5.33
CA ASN A 121 -7.30 -7.94 5.45
C ASN A 121 -6.15 -6.91 5.32
N LEU A 122 -6.41 -5.66 5.72
CA LEU A 122 -5.41 -4.60 5.74
C LEU A 122 -4.55 -4.71 7.01
N PRO A 123 -3.22 -4.61 6.90
CA PRO A 123 -2.30 -4.70 8.03
C PRO A 123 -2.18 -3.36 8.76
N LEU A 124 -3.31 -2.74 9.10
CA LEU A 124 -3.38 -1.38 9.61
C LEU A 124 -4.14 -1.32 10.94
N ARG A 125 -3.86 -0.26 11.69
CA ARG A 125 -4.69 0.23 12.79
C ARG A 125 -4.64 1.75 12.79
N VAL A 126 -5.67 2.43 13.27
CA VAL A 126 -5.66 3.88 13.43
C VAL A 126 -4.62 4.30 14.48
N ASP A 127 -3.88 5.38 14.19
CA ASP A 127 -2.94 5.96 15.14
C ASP A 127 -3.69 6.82 16.17
N ARG A 128 -3.93 6.25 17.35
CA ARG A 128 -4.66 6.93 18.44
C ARG A 128 -3.94 8.18 18.98
N GLU A 129 -2.64 8.32 18.76
CA GLU A 129 -1.91 9.55 19.13
C GLU A 129 -2.19 10.71 18.17
N ARG A 130 -2.76 10.43 16.98
CA ARG A 130 -3.00 11.40 15.91
C ARG A 130 -4.46 11.46 15.45
N LEU A 131 -5.41 11.10 16.31
CA LEU A 131 -6.85 11.20 16.00
C LEU A 131 -7.26 12.62 15.60
N LYS A 132 -6.71 13.63 16.30
CA LYS A 132 -6.98 15.06 16.04
C LYS A 132 -6.39 15.58 14.73
N ASP A 133 -5.38 14.88 14.20
CA ASP A 133 -4.75 15.25 12.93
C ASP A 133 -5.39 14.50 11.75
N SER A 134 -6.24 13.52 12.02
CA SER A 134 -6.87 12.69 11.00
C SER A 134 -8.12 13.35 10.45
N MET A 135 -8.34 13.22 9.14
CA MET A 135 -9.44 13.87 8.43
C MET A 135 -9.83 13.03 7.22
N GLU A 136 -10.94 13.38 6.56
CA GLU A 136 -11.30 12.78 5.26
C GLU A 136 -10.11 12.88 4.30
N ALA A 137 -9.85 11.81 3.55
CA ALA A 137 -8.74 11.63 2.61
C ALA A 137 -7.33 11.69 3.24
N TRP A 138 -7.22 11.76 4.57
CA TRP A 138 -5.94 11.80 5.28
C TRP A 138 -6.02 11.21 6.70
N LEU A 139 -5.84 9.90 6.81
CA LEU A 139 -5.98 9.15 8.06
C LEU A 139 -4.63 8.63 8.55
N TYR A 140 -4.23 8.99 9.77
CA TYR A 140 -3.01 8.46 10.37
C TYR A 140 -3.20 7.04 10.88
N VAL A 141 -2.32 6.14 10.47
CA VAL A 141 -2.38 4.71 10.77
C VAL A 141 -1.01 4.15 11.16
N ILE A 142 -1.01 2.97 11.77
CA ILE A 142 0.18 2.19 12.12
C ILE A 142 0.10 0.85 11.42
N ILE A 143 1.20 0.46 10.78
CA ILE A 143 1.31 -0.84 10.10
C ILE A 143 1.50 -1.94 11.15
N THR A 144 0.61 -2.92 11.21
CA THR A 144 0.55 -3.93 12.29
C THR A 144 1.32 -5.21 11.96
N ARG A 145 1.44 -5.55 10.67
CA ARG A 145 2.19 -6.72 10.20
C ARG A 145 2.90 -6.41 8.87
N ASP A 146 4.01 -7.09 8.64
CA ASP A 146 4.64 -7.10 7.31
C ASP A 146 3.78 -7.95 6.38
N VAL A 147 3.63 -7.51 5.13
CA VAL A 147 2.97 -8.26 4.07
C VAL A 147 3.97 -8.59 2.98
N ALA A 148 4.19 -9.88 2.79
CA ALA A 148 4.96 -10.45 1.70
C ALA A 148 4.07 -11.47 0.99
N CYS A 149 3.97 -11.39 -0.34
CA CYS A 149 3.55 -12.51 -1.16
C CYS A 149 4.79 -13.12 -1.83
N ASP A 150 4.66 -14.34 -2.36
CA ASP A 150 5.78 -15.12 -2.91
C ASP A 150 6.53 -14.40 -4.05
N VAL A 151 5.86 -13.44 -4.71
CA VAL A 151 6.38 -12.70 -5.86
C VAL A 151 6.75 -11.25 -5.52
N VAL A 152 6.09 -10.63 -4.53
CA VAL A 152 6.27 -9.20 -4.22
C VAL A 152 6.24 -8.91 -2.71
N LYS A 153 7.21 -8.13 -2.26
CA LYS A 153 7.35 -7.70 -0.85
C LYS A 153 6.81 -6.29 -0.67
N HIS A 154 5.49 -6.15 -0.52
CA HIS A 154 4.83 -4.85 -0.49
C HIS A 154 5.08 -4.05 0.81
N LEU A 155 5.18 -4.71 1.97
CA LEU A 155 5.33 -4.03 3.27
C LEU A 155 6.46 -4.56 4.17
N VAL A 156 7.37 -5.37 3.64
CA VAL A 156 8.43 -5.98 4.45
C VAL A 156 9.34 -4.91 5.06
N GLY A 157 9.47 -4.91 6.38
CA GLY A 157 10.32 -3.97 7.14
C GLY A 157 9.59 -2.71 7.60
N PHE A 158 8.28 -2.60 7.36
CA PHE A 158 7.48 -1.46 7.80
C PHE A 158 6.56 -1.76 8.99
N LYS A 159 6.51 -3.00 9.51
CA LYS A 159 5.80 -3.30 10.77
C LYS A 159 6.17 -2.32 11.88
N GLY A 160 5.15 -1.75 12.53
CA GLY A 160 5.25 -0.77 13.60
C GLY A 160 5.51 0.67 13.13
N ARG A 161 5.70 0.91 11.83
CA ARG A 161 5.83 2.26 11.29
C ARG A 161 4.48 2.95 11.20
N ARG A 162 4.53 4.28 11.34
CA ARG A 162 3.40 5.16 11.05
C ARG A 162 3.29 5.37 9.54
N ALA A 163 2.07 5.51 9.08
CA ALA A 163 1.73 5.84 7.71
C ALA A 163 0.51 6.77 7.69
N VAL A 164 0.25 7.37 6.52
CA VAL A 164 -1.02 7.99 6.20
C VAL A 164 -1.74 7.10 5.20
N LEU A 165 -2.96 6.68 5.51
CA LEU A 165 -3.90 6.18 4.52
C LEU A 165 -4.56 7.37 3.83
N THR A 166 -4.43 7.44 2.52
CA THR A 166 -4.99 8.51 1.70
C THR A 166 -5.73 7.94 0.49
N TRP A 167 -6.79 8.64 0.06
CA TRP A 167 -7.65 8.28 -1.06
C TRP A 167 -8.13 9.55 -1.75
N LEU A 168 -8.83 9.42 -2.88
CA LEU A 168 -9.42 10.59 -3.53
C LEU A 168 -10.45 11.26 -2.61
N ASN A 169 -10.32 12.57 -2.43
CA ASN A 169 -11.38 13.35 -1.81
C ASN A 169 -12.64 13.25 -2.66
N SER A 170 -13.81 13.23 -2.02
CA SER A 170 -15.08 12.99 -2.71
C SER A 170 -15.65 14.24 -3.43
N ASP A 171 -15.04 15.42 -3.24
CA ASP A 171 -15.40 16.72 -3.85
C ASP A 171 -14.73 17.03 -5.19
#